data_AF-A0A8B7RKE4-F1
#
_entry.id   AF-A0A8B7RKE4-F1
#
_cell.length_a   1.000
_cell.length_b   1.000
_cell.length_c   1.000
_cell.angle_alpha   90.00
_cell.angle_beta   90.00
_cell.angle_gamma   90.00
#
_symmetry.space_group_name_H-M   'P 1'
#
loop_
_entity.id
_entity.type
_entity.pdbx_description
1 polymer ?
#
loop_
_entity_poly.entity_id
_entity_poly.type
_entity_poly.pdbx_seq_one_letter_code
_entity_poly.pdbx_strand_id
1 'polypeptide(L)'
;MESEMLQSPLLGLGEEDEADLTDWNLPLAFMKKRHCEKIEGSKSLAQSWRMKDRMKTVSVALVLCLNVGVDPPDVVKTTPCARLECWIDPLSMGPQKALETIGANLQKQYENWQPRVHWFRFSPSTMDQGQVLQRFHAREQPAGSVPALATLSPRVDTARTPSRQ
;
A
#
# COMPACT_ATOMS: atom_id res chain seq x y z
N MET A 1 -51.56 -22.18 76.46
CA MET A 1 -52.32 -20.96 76.15
C MET A 1 -51.30 -19.99 75.57
N GLU A 2 -50.85 -20.11 74.33
CA GLU A 2 -51.54 -20.24 73.03
C GLU A 2 -52.55 -19.13 72.72
N SER A 3 -52.51 -18.73 71.44
CA SER A 3 -53.34 -17.79 70.65
C SER A 3 -52.88 -16.33 70.67
N GLU A 4 -52.03 -15.87 69.75
CA GLU A 4 -52.20 -15.59 68.30
C GLU A 4 -53.11 -14.40 67.93
N MET A 5 -52.59 -13.59 66.98
CA MET A 5 -53.33 -12.80 65.97
C MET A 5 -53.89 -11.41 66.43
N LEU A 6 -53.62 -10.22 65.83
CA LEU A 6 -53.30 -9.79 64.45
C LEU A 6 -52.71 -8.34 64.36
N GLN A 7 -51.99 -8.10 63.26
CA GLN A 7 -51.74 -6.87 62.47
C GLN A 7 -50.85 -5.69 62.97
N SER A 8 -49.77 -5.49 62.19
CA SER A 8 -48.88 -4.32 61.99
C SER A 8 -49.63 -3.04 61.52
N PRO A 9 -49.04 -1.80 61.48
CA PRO A 9 -47.90 -1.50 60.56
C PRO A 9 -46.87 -0.39 60.97
N LEU A 10 -45.64 -0.58 60.45
CA LEU A 10 -44.73 0.41 59.85
C LEU A 10 -43.82 1.34 60.70
N LEU A 11 -42.61 1.52 60.15
CA LEU A 11 -41.66 2.65 60.20
C LEU A 11 -40.42 2.48 61.08
N GLY A 12 -39.25 2.49 60.44
CA GLY A 12 -37.95 2.56 61.12
C GLY A 12 -36.71 2.17 60.31
N LEU A 13 -36.83 1.89 59.00
CA LEU A 13 -35.68 1.78 58.09
C LEU A 13 -36.04 2.54 56.81
N GLY A 14 -35.47 3.73 56.61
CA GLY A 14 -35.57 4.38 55.29
C GLY A 14 -35.59 5.91 55.23
N GLU A 15 -35.11 6.65 56.24
CA GLU A 15 -35.09 8.13 56.14
C GLU A 15 -33.67 8.72 56.02
N GLU A 16 -32.61 7.98 56.37
CA GLU A 16 -31.23 8.49 56.38
C GLU A 16 -30.55 8.33 55.00
N ASP A 17 -30.77 7.19 54.33
CA ASP A 17 -30.17 6.89 53.01
C ASP A 17 -30.88 7.57 51.83
N GLU A 18 -32.10 8.10 52.03
CA GLU A 18 -32.89 8.76 50.98
C GLU A 18 -32.41 10.18 50.71
N ALA A 19 -31.94 10.89 51.75
CA ALA A 19 -31.40 12.24 51.62
C ALA A 19 -30.10 12.27 50.79
N ASP A 20 -29.19 11.31 51.01
CA ASP A 20 -27.95 11.16 50.25
C ASP A 20 -28.19 10.79 48.78
N LEU A 21 -29.28 10.07 48.48
CA LEU A 21 -29.69 9.74 47.11
C LEU A 21 -30.13 10.96 46.29
N THR A 22 -30.58 12.03 46.95
CA THR A 22 -31.03 13.26 46.26
C THR A 22 -29.90 14.23 45.95
N ASP A 23 -28.86 14.32 46.81
CA ASP A 23 -27.77 15.29 46.65
C ASP A 23 -26.93 15.03 45.39
N TRP A 24 -26.66 13.76 45.06
CA TRP A 24 -25.99 13.38 43.82
C TRP A 24 -26.77 13.71 42.55
N ASN A 25 -28.08 13.94 42.67
CA ASN A 25 -28.95 14.29 41.56
C ASN A 25 -29.13 15.81 41.40
N LEU A 26 -28.52 16.63 42.26
CA LEU A 26 -28.58 18.08 42.13
C LEU A 26 -27.68 18.57 40.99
N PRO A 27 -28.19 19.41 40.08
CA PRO A 27 -27.40 19.94 38.98
C PRO A 27 -26.36 20.94 39.50
N LEU A 28 -25.08 20.57 39.36
CA LEU A 28 -23.97 21.40 39.78
C LEU A 28 -23.76 22.59 38.82
N ALA A 29 -24.06 23.80 39.30
CA ALA A 29 -23.86 25.04 38.57
C ALA A 29 -22.36 25.40 38.47
N PHE A 30 -21.95 25.99 37.35
CA PHE A 30 -20.58 26.48 37.14
C PHE A 30 -19.44 25.45 37.30
N MET A 31 -19.70 24.14 37.26
CA MET A 31 -18.65 23.11 37.36
C MET A 31 -18.16 22.56 36.01
N LYS A 32 -18.63 23.13 34.89
CA LYS A 32 -18.14 22.77 33.55
C LYS A 32 -16.69 23.23 33.37
N LYS A 33 -15.88 22.50 32.59
CA LYS A 33 -14.45 22.79 32.32
C LYS A 33 -14.14 24.27 32.04
N ARG A 34 -15.00 24.95 31.28
CA ARG A 34 -14.91 26.39 30.96
C ARG A 34 -14.93 27.34 32.16
N HIS A 35 -15.38 26.91 33.34
CA HIS A 35 -15.46 27.73 34.55
C HIS A 35 -14.40 27.34 35.60
N CYS A 36 -13.91 26.10 35.58
CA CYS A 36 -12.90 25.62 36.52
C CYS A 36 -11.47 25.74 35.97
N GLU A 37 -11.31 25.62 34.65
CA GLU A 37 -10.01 25.69 33.99
C GLU A 37 -9.76 27.11 33.47
N LYS A 38 -8.49 27.53 33.47
CA LYS A 38 -8.09 28.78 32.84
C LYS A 38 -8.30 28.64 31.33
N ILE A 39 -9.06 29.57 30.74
CA ILE A 39 -9.31 29.58 29.30
C ILE A 39 -8.01 30.02 28.60
N GLU A 40 -7.19 29.05 28.22
CA GLU A 40 -5.99 29.23 27.42
C GLU A 40 -6.05 28.40 26.14
N GLY A 41 -5.49 28.94 25.06
CA GLY A 41 -5.40 28.22 23.79
C GLY A 41 -4.42 27.04 23.92
N SER A 42 -4.76 25.90 23.35
CA SER A 42 -3.85 24.75 23.31
C SER A 42 -2.57 25.11 22.56
N LYS A 43 -1.41 24.77 23.14
CA LYS A 43 -0.11 24.98 22.48
C LYS A 43 -0.03 24.14 21.21
N SER A 44 0.28 24.76 20.07
CA SER A 44 0.46 24.05 18.82
C SER A 44 1.75 23.22 18.88
N LEU A 45 1.60 21.89 18.93
CA LEU A 45 2.74 20.99 18.79
C LEU A 45 3.18 20.98 17.34
N ALA A 46 4.50 21.10 17.11
CA ALA A 46 5.08 21.05 15.77
C ALA A 46 4.69 19.73 15.10
N GLN A 47 3.95 19.84 13.99
CA GLN A 47 3.38 18.70 13.30
C GLN A 47 4.35 18.18 12.22
N SER A 48 4.94 17.00 12.44
CA SER A 48 5.91 16.37 11.53
C SER A 48 5.30 15.50 10.43
N TRP A 49 3.99 15.58 10.19
CA TRP A 49 3.31 14.78 9.15
C TRP A 49 3.66 15.21 7.72
N ARG A 50 4.30 16.38 7.54
CA ARG A 50 4.76 16.80 6.22
C ARG A 50 6.06 16.13 5.86
N MET A 51 6.03 15.40 4.75
CA MET A 51 7.21 14.82 4.12
C MET A 51 8.17 15.94 3.72
N LYS A 52 9.36 15.97 4.35
CA LYS A 52 10.38 17.01 4.17
C LYS A 52 11.09 16.91 2.82
N ASP A 53 11.27 15.69 2.33
CA ASP A 53 11.86 15.41 1.04
C ASP A 53 10.87 14.60 0.18
N ARG A 54 10.71 15.01 -1.08
CA ARG A 54 9.83 14.36 -2.05
C ARG A 54 10.71 13.81 -3.15
N MET A 55 11.17 12.58 -2.95
CA MET A 55 11.92 11.85 -3.96
C MET A 55 11.07 11.71 -5.22
N LYS A 56 11.71 11.96 -6.37
CA LYS A 56 11.11 11.75 -7.69
C LYS A 56 12.02 10.83 -8.48
N THR A 57 11.43 9.84 -9.12
CA THR A 57 12.11 9.06 -10.15
C THR A 57 12.25 9.93 -11.38
N VAL A 58 13.48 10.23 -11.79
CA VAL A 58 13.80 11.09 -12.95
C VAL A 58 14.10 10.24 -14.18
N SER A 59 14.78 9.11 -13.99
CA SER A 59 15.09 8.16 -15.07
C SER A 59 14.74 6.73 -14.69
N VAL A 60 14.42 5.93 -15.70
CA VAL A 60 14.16 4.49 -15.57
C VAL A 60 14.91 3.76 -16.68
N ALA A 61 15.54 2.63 -16.31
CA ALA A 61 16.14 1.70 -17.26
C ALA A 61 15.27 0.44 -17.37
N LEU A 62 14.86 0.10 -18.59
CA LEU A 62 14.16 -1.15 -18.87
C LEU A 62 15.15 -2.16 -19.47
N VAL A 63 15.26 -3.32 -18.83
CA VAL A 63 16.12 -4.43 -19.24
C VAL A 63 15.25 -5.66 -19.46
N LEU A 64 15.27 -6.19 -20.69
CA LEU A 64 14.49 -7.37 -21.10
C LEU A 64 15.46 -8.51 -21.40
N CYS A 65 15.44 -9.54 -20.56
CA CYS A 65 16.26 -10.75 -20.70
C CYS A 65 15.41 -11.93 -21.20
N LEU A 66 14.74 -11.76 -22.33
CA LEU A 66 13.87 -12.78 -22.91
C LEU A 66 14.58 -13.45 -24.10
N ASN A 67 14.75 -14.77 -24.05
CA ASN A 67 15.19 -15.54 -25.20
C ASN A 67 13.96 -16.17 -25.88
N VAL A 68 13.42 -15.48 -26.89
CA VAL A 68 12.16 -15.88 -27.52
C VAL A 68 12.32 -17.25 -28.21
N GLY A 69 11.50 -18.22 -27.80
CA GLY A 69 11.48 -19.57 -28.38
C GLY A 69 12.49 -20.54 -27.78
N VAL A 70 13.28 -20.12 -26.80
CA VAL A 70 14.20 -20.99 -26.06
C VAL A 70 13.79 -20.99 -24.59
N ASP A 71 13.21 -22.10 -24.18
CA ASP A 71 12.85 -22.28 -22.79
C ASP A 71 14.09 -22.67 -21.98
N PRO A 72 14.27 -22.10 -20.78
CA PRO A 72 15.35 -22.53 -19.90
C PRO A 72 15.15 -24.01 -19.56
N PRO A 73 16.22 -24.82 -19.57
CA PRO A 73 16.15 -26.27 -19.43
C PRO A 73 15.57 -26.74 -18.08
N ASP A 74 15.44 -25.83 -17.12
CA ASP A 74 14.98 -26.13 -15.76
C ASP A 74 13.46 -25.98 -15.58
N VAL A 75 12.72 -25.52 -16.60
CA VAL A 75 11.28 -25.23 -16.49
C VAL A 75 10.48 -26.23 -17.33
N VAL A 76 9.82 -27.17 -16.65
CA VAL A 76 8.80 -28.03 -17.28
C VAL A 76 7.50 -27.21 -17.43
N LYS A 77 7.12 -26.91 -18.67
CA LYS A 77 5.89 -26.15 -18.96
C LYS A 77 4.63 -27.01 -18.79
N THR A 78 3.66 -26.49 -18.04
CA THR A 78 2.30 -27.02 -18.01
C THR A 78 1.58 -26.74 -19.34
N THR A 79 0.69 -27.63 -19.77
CA THR A 79 -0.15 -27.44 -20.97
C THR A 79 -1.56 -27.03 -20.53
N PRO A 80 -2.07 -25.82 -20.87
CA PRO A 80 -1.45 -24.76 -21.66
C PRO A 80 -0.47 -23.88 -20.86
N CYS A 81 0.54 -23.33 -21.54
CA CYS A 81 1.52 -22.43 -20.94
C CYS A 81 1.04 -20.97 -21.03
N ALA A 82 1.28 -20.17 -19.97
CA ALA A 82 1.15 -18.72 -20.05
C ALA A 82 2.19 -18.21 -21.05
N ARG A 83 1.71 -17.69 -22.18
CA ARG A 83 2.55 -17.41 -23.36
C ARG A 83 2.61 -15.93 -23.73
N LEU A 84 1.74 -15.11 -23.16
CA LEU A 84 1.68 -13.67 -23.47
C LEU A 84 2.68 -12.91 -22.61
N GLU A 85 3.53 -12.13 -23.26
CA GLU A 85 4.51 -11.24 -22.62
C GLU A 85 4.12 -9.79 -22.92
N CYS A 86 3.83 -9.00 -21.89
CA CYS A 86 3.36 -7.60 -22.06
C CYS A 86 2.17 -7.46 -23.05
N TRP A 87 1.22 -8.39 -22.99
CA TRP A 87 0.04 -8.49 -23.86
C TRP A 87 0.35 -8.82 -25.33
N ILE A 88 1.55 -9.31 -25.63
CA ILE A 88 2.00 -9.72 -26.96
C ILE A 88 2.35 -11.20 -26.93
N ASP A 89 1.92 -11.94 -27.97
CA ASP A 89 2.38 -13.31 -28.20
C ASP A 89 3.76 -13.28 -28.86
N PRO A 90 4.83 -13.71 -28.17
CA PRO A 90 6.19 -13.66 -28.69
C PRO A 90 6.42 -14.59 -29.88
N LEU A 91 5.53 -15.58 -30.09
CA LEU A 91 5.61 -16.53 -31.20
C LEU A 91 4.80 -16.09 -32.42
N SER A 92 4.00 -15.03 -32.30
CA SER A 92 3.27 -14.45 -33.44
C SER A 92 4.17 -13.62 -34.38
N MET A 93 5.38 -13.28 -33.93
CA MET A 93 6.33 -12.44 -34.67
C MET A 93 7.74 -13.01 -34.58
N GLY A 94 8.65 -12.54 -35.45
CA GLY A 94 10.07 -12.89 -35.34
C GLY A 94 10.66 -12.45 -33.98
N PRO A 95 11.59 -13.22 -33.40
CA PRO A 95 12.08 -13.04 -32.03
C PRO A 95 12.65 -11.63 -31.78
N GLN A 96 13.38 -11.08 -32.75
CA GLN A 96 13.93 -9.71 -32.67
C GLN A 96 12.82 -8.65 -32.59
N LYS A 97 11.80 -8.77 -33.44
CA LYS A 97 10.67 -7.84 -33.51
C LYS A 97 9.75 -7.97 -32.29
N ALA A 98 9.59 -9.20 -31.78
CA ALA A 98 8.86 -9.47 -30.56
C ALA A 98 9.49 -8.72 -29.37
N LEU A 99 10.81 -8.81 -29.20
CA LEU A 99 11.53 -8.11 -28.11
C LEU A 99 11.35 -6.59 -28.17
N GLU A 100 11.47 -6.00 -29.36
CA GLU A 100 11.29 -4.55 -29.55
C GLU A 100 9.87 -4.08 -29.21
N THR A 101 8.87 -4.89 -29.60
CA THR A 101 7.45 -4.60 -29.38
C THR A 101 7.05 -4.77 -27.93
N ILE A 102 7.52 -5.86 -27.29
CA ILE A 102 7.33 -6.11 -25.85
C ILE A 102 7.93 -4.95 -25.06
N GLY A 103 9.15 -4.51 -25.39
CA GLY A 103 9.79 -3.37 -24.72
C GLY A 103 9.07 -2.03 -24.95
N ALA A 104 8.47 -1.83 -26.13
CA ALA A 104 7.66 -0.64 -26.40
C ALA A 104 6.35 -0.62 -25.60
N ASN A 105 5.66 -1.75 -25.53
CA ASN A 105 4.45 -1.87 -24.74
C ASN A 105 4.72 -1.72 -23.25
N LEU A 106 5.81 -2.30 -22.75
CA LEU A 106 6.22 -2.16 -21.36
C LEU A 106 6.49 -0.70 -21.00
N GLN A 107 7.24 0.01 -21.85
CA GLN A 107 7.47 1.44 -21.68
C GLN A 107 6.15 2.22 -21.63
N LYS A 108 5.24 2.00 -22.59
CA LYS A 108 3.94 2.66 -22.63
C LYS A 108 3.09 2.39 -21.39
N GLN A 109 3.14 1.17 -20.85
CA GLN A 109 2.45 0.83 -19.60
C GLN A 109 2.97 1.66 -18.43
N TYR A 110 4.28 1.85 -18.33
CA TYR A 110 4.88 2.66 -17.26
C TYR A 110 4.78 4.17 -17.49
N GLU A 111 4.71 4.63 -18.74
CA GLU A 111 4.47 6.03 -19.08
C GLU A 111 3.14 6.54 -18.52
N ASN A 112 2.11 5.68 -18.45
CA ASN A 112 0.83 6.01 -17.84
C ASN A 112 0.96 6.34 -16.34
N TRP A 113 1.90 5.71 -15.64
CA TRP A 113 2.13 5.93 -14.21
C TRP A 113 3.05 7.11 -13.95
N GLN A 114 4.05 7.34 -14.82
CA GLN A 114 5.04 8.40 -14.64
C GLN A 114 5.48 9.00 -16.00
N PRO A 115 4.72 9.97 -16.56
CA PRO A 115 4.94 10.47 -17.93
C PRO A 115 6.15 11.40 -18.07
N ARG A 116 6.70 11.92 -16.97
CA ARG A 116 7.81 12.90 -16.97
C ARG A 116 9.19 12.27 -16.79
N VAL A 117 9.30 10.95 -16.88
CA VAL A 117 10.56 10.21 -16.71
C VAL A 117 11.28 10.02 -18.03
N HIS A 118 12.61 10.05 -17.98
CA HIS A 118 13.46 9.70 -19.11
C HIS A 118 13.67 8.18 -19.16
N TRP A 119 13.24 7.56 -20.27
CA TRP A 119 13.28 6.11 -20.45
C TRP A 119 14.54 5.70 -21.22
N PHE A 120 15.38 4.87 -20.60
CA PHE A 120 16.50 4.22 -21.28
C PHE A 120 16.13 2.78 -21.60
N ARG A 121 16.17 2.44 -22.89
CA ARG A 121 15.99 1.07 -23.37
C ARG A 121 17.34 0.47 -23.73
N PHE A 122 17.68 -0.66 -23.11
CA PHE A 122 18.89 -1.40 -23.42
C PHE A 122 18.55 -2.70 -24.14
N SER A 123 19.23 -2.99 -25.24
CA SER A 123 19.07 -4.25 -25.97
C SER A 123 19.90 -5.36 -25.32
N PRO A 124 19.37 -6.59 -25.23
CA PRO A 124 20.05 -7.70 -24.56
C PRO A 124 21.27 -8.23 -25.32
N SER A 125 21.47 -7.85 -26.59
CA SER A 125 22.52 -8.40 -27.45
C SER A 125 23.93 -7.85 -27.22
N THR A 126 24.11 -6.82 -26.40
CA THR A 126 25.42 -6.10 -26.31
C THR A 126 25.92 -5.91 -24.88
N MET A 127 25.09 -6.10 -23.85
CA MET A 127 25.44 -5.68 -22.50
C MET A 127 25.00 -6.69 -21.45
N ASP A 128 25.94 -7.04 -20.56
CA ASP A 128 25.63 -7.72 -19.30
C ASP A 128 24.85 -6.79 -18.36
N GLN A 129 24.04 -7.37 -17.46
CA GLN A 129 23.22 -6.59 -16.50
C GLN A 129 24.07 -5.61 -15.69
N GLY A 130 25.27 -6.02 -15.28
CA GLY A 130 26.21 -5.15 -14.56
C GLY A 130 26.65 -3.94 -15.39
N GLN A 131 26.88 -4.12 -16.69
CA GLN A 131 27.25 -3.03 -17.60
C GLN A 131 26.08 -2.08 -17.86
N VAL A 132 24.86 -2.60 -17.93
CA VAL A 132 23.66 -1.76 -18.08
C VAL A 132 23.49 -0.86 -16.85
N LEU A 133 23.59 -1.44 -15.66
CA LEU A 133 23.48 -0.70 -14.41
C LEU A 133 24.59 0.36 -14.30
N GLN A 134 25.82 0.01 -14.68
CA GLN A 134 26.95 0.94 -14.69
C GLN A 134 26.73 2.10 -15.66
N ARG A 135 26.23 1.85 -16.88
CA ARG A 135 25.91 2.92 -17.85
C ARG A 135 24.74 3.77 -17.42
N PHE A 136 23.76 3.17 -16.74
CA PHE A 136 22.63 3.91 -16.18
C PHE A 136 23.08 4.84 -15.05
N HIS A 137 23.86 4.34 -14.08
CA HIS A 137 24.46 5.17 -13.04
C HIS A 137 25.42 6.24 -13.58
N ALA A 138 26.16 5.95 -14.66
CA ALA A 138 27.00 6.96 -15.29
C ALA A 138 26.21 8.10 -15.98
N ARG A 139 24.95 7.85 -16.36
CA ARG A 139 24.05 8.86 -16.96
C ARG A 139 23.19 9.59 -15.93
N GLU A 140 22.86 8.94 -14.82
CA GLU A 140 22.20 9.55 -13.66
C GLU A 140 23.25 10.26 -12.79
N GLN A 141 23.43 11.57 -12.96
CA GLN A 141 24.26 12.34 -12.03
C GLN A 141 23.68 12.28 -10.60
N PRO A 142 24.53 12.24 -9.56
CA PRO A 142 24.10 12.02 -8.18
C PRO A 142 23.47 13.30 -7.59
N ALA A 143 22.23 13.58 -7.94
CA ALA A 143 21.46 14.65 -7.32
C ALA A 143 19.96 14.29 -7.26
N GLY A 144 19.63 13.31 -6.42
CA GLY A 144 18.28 13.22 -5.84
C GLY A 144 17.28 12.25 -6.49
N SER A 145 17.67 11.42 -7.45
CA SER A 145 16.82 10.35 -8.01
C SER A 145 17.21 8.98 -7.46
N VAL A 146 16.24 8.22 -6.97
CA VAL A 146 16.44 6.81 -6.62
C VAL A 146 16.27 5.99 -7.90
N PRO A 147 17.24 5.15 -8.29
CA PRO A 147 17.13 4.32 -9.48
C PRO A 147 16.06 3.24 -9.26
N ALA A 148 14.93 3.33 -9.97
CA ALA A 148 13.92 2.28 -9.99
C ALA A 148 14.30 1.22 -11.03
N LEU A 149 14.97 0.15 -10.57
CA LEU A 149 15.27 -1.00 -11.41
C LEU A 149 14.07 -1.96 -11.42
N ALA A 150 13.25 -1.91 -12.47
CA ALA A 150 12.19 -2.89 -12.68
C ALA A 150 12.79 -4.16 -13.32
N THR A 151 13.41 -5.01 -12.50
CA THR A 151 13.81 -6.35 -12.95
C THR A 151 12.57 -7.23 -13.02
N LEU A 152 12.01 -7.39 -14.21
CA LEU A 152 11.02 -8.44 -14.47
C LEU A 152 11.78 -9.77 -14.55
N SER A 153 11.97 -10.43 -13.40
CA SER A 153 12.11 -11.88 -13.38
C SER A 153 10.79 -12.50 -13.84
N PRO A 154 10.81 -13.65 -14.55
CA PRO A 154 9.59 -14.35 -14.94
C PRO A 154 8.91 -14.88 -13.68
N ARG A 155 8.05 -14.06 -13.06
CA ARG A 155 7.05 -14.55 -12.12
C ARG A 155 5.92 -15.08 -12.99
N VAL A 156 5.72 -16.39 -12.89
CA VAL A 156 4.59 -17.12 -13.44
C VAL A 156 3.31 -16.47 -12.90
N ASP A 157 2.73 -15.56 -13.67
CA ASP A 157 1.41 -14.99 -13.38
C ASP A 157 0.38 -16.12 -13.48
N THR A 158 0.04 -16.68 -12.33
CA THR A 158 -1.01 -17.67 -12.19
C THR A 158 -2.36 -16.94 -12.24
N ALA A 159 -2.72 -16.44 -13.42
CA ALA A 159 -4.04 -15.87 -13.66
C ALA A 159 -5.07 -17.00 -13.68
N ARG A 160 -5.68 -17.24 -12.52
CA ARG A 160 -6.85 -18.09 -12.33
C ARG A 160 -8.01 -17.53 -13.15
N THR A 161 -8.30 -18.12 -14.31
CA THR A 161 -9.54 -17.87 -15.05
C THR A 161 -10.74 -18.36 -14.24
N PRO A 162 -11.82 -17.58 -14.10
CA PRO A 162 -13.04 -18.07 -13.46
C PRO A 162 -13.75 -19.02 -14.43
N SER A 163 -13.96 -20.26 -13.99
CA SER A 163 -14.83 -21.23 -14.65
C SER A 163 -16.24 -20.67 -14.75
N ARG A 164 -16.68 -20.40 -15.98
CA ARG A 164 -18.06 -20.08 -16.31
C ARG A 164 -18.88 -21.36 -16.15
N GLN A 165 -19.76 -21.40 -15.15
CA GLN A 165 -20.97 -22.23 -15.14
C GLN A 165 -22.11 -21.41 -15.72
#